data_AF-Q2SI01-F1
#
_entry.id   AF-Q2SI01-F1
#
_cell.length_a   1.000
_cell.length_b   1.000
_cell.length_c   1.000
_cell.angle_alpha   90.00
_cell.angle_beta   90.00
_cell.angle_gamma   90.00
#
_symmetry.space_group_name_H-M   'P 1'
#
loop_
_entity.id
_entity.type
_entity.pdbx_description
1 polymer ?
#
loop_
_entity_poly.entity_id
_entity_poly.type
_entity_poly.pdbx_seq_one_letter_code
_entity_poly.pdbx_strand_id
1 'polypeptide(L)'
;MVMRWIKRFRASIANPLRPDFKSAPSIRFDLSGTILEFKCPPNEKMTSVLRTPSKVDIYKDSEFEVWSDKKGMSINLLRRGWNYWDKPFGEGAIGNLTIYIHLNRRSPQNRDIDSLFLSSDMKKWLLDHSKVVWGEANTDLWTHREDYAVPIDPEVHFWTYPTSDEDVKIININQLTWYQIVASLPQKPYEIEYHLPISDDHEIAIMFSPGALNRKFNDPSHNIPEIARESIDEFMSFVSVKLSPEYQKRFEEAKQLKQANPSE
;
A
#
# COMPACT_ATOMS: atom_id res chain seq x y z
N MET A 1 19.94 13.66 -13.63
CA MET A 1 19.29 13.04 -14.83
C MET A 1 20.30 12.34 -15.74
N VAL A 2 21.42 12.99 -16.13
CA VAL A 2 22.49 12.43 -17.01
C VAL A 2 23.06 11.08 -16.54
N MET A 3 23.35 10.92 -15.23
CA MET A 3 23.90 9.66 -14.70
C MET A 3 22.96 8.46 -14.81
N ARG A 4 21.63 8.67 -14.77
CA ARG A 4 20.66 7.57 -14.80
C ARG A 4 20.52 6.97 -16.20
N TRP A 5 20.65 7.81 -17.23
CA TRP A 5 20.71 7.38 -18.63
C TRP A 5 21.94 6.51 -18.90
N ILE A 6 23.09 6.86 -18.31
CA ILE A 6 24.32 6.06 -18.41
C ILE A 6 24.15 4.71 -17.69
N LYS A 7 23.52 4.70 -16.49
CA LYS A 7 23.21 3.46 -15.77
C LYS A 7 22.35 2.49 -16.61
N ARG A 8 21.49 2.99 -17.52
CA ARG A 8 20.69 2.14 -18.42
C ARG A 8 21.52 1.25 -19.34
N PHE A 9 22.72 1.66 -19.75
CA PHE A 9 23.55 0.81 -20.63
C PHE A 9 24.00 -0.50 -19.98
N ARG A 10 23.90 -0.61 -18.64
CA ARG A 10 24.17 -1.86 -17.90
C ARG A 10 22.90 -2.64 -17.55
N ALA A 11 21.73 -2.12 -17.88
CA ALA A 11 20.46 -2.78 -17.63
C ALA A 11 20.22 -3.91 -18.64
N SER A 12 19.38 -4.87 -18.27
CA SER A 12 18.87 -5.92 -19.15
C SER A 12 17.45 -6.29 -18.73
N ILE A 13 16.77 -7.14 -19.51
CA ILE A 13 15.46 -7.68 -19.10
C ILE A 13 15.53 -8.43 -17.76
N ALA A 14 16.62 -9.19 -17.55
CA ALA A 14 16.86 -9.93 -16.31
C ALA A 14 17.41 -9.05 -15.17
N ASN A 15 17.82 -7.81 -15.45
CA ASN A 15 18.27 -6.86 -14.44
C ASN A 15 18.00 -5.42 -14.92
N PRO A 16 16.73 -5.00 -14.93
CA PRO A 16 16.35 -3.69 -15.43
C PRO A 16 16.80 -2.61 -14.45
N LEU A 17 16.97 -1.40 -14.97
CA LEU A 17 17.21 -0.24 -14.13
C LEU A 17 15.95 0.08 -13.30
N ARG A 18 16.15 0.21 -12.00
CA ARG A 18 15.11 0.42 -10.98
C ARG A 18 14.99 1.90 -10.56
N PRO A 19 13.94 2.29 -9.82
CA PRO A 19 14.00 3.50 -8.99
C PRO A 19 15.21 3.45 -8.05
N ASP A 20 15.83 4.62 -7.80
CA ASP A 20 17.00 4.76 -6.91
C ASP A 20 16.53 5.46 -5.63
N PHE A 21 15.99 4.68 -4.67
CA PHE A 21 15.42 5.22 -3.44
C PHE A 21 16.51 5.80 -2.54
N LYS A 22 17.66 5.14 -2.45
CA LYS A 22 18.79 5.58 -1.62
C LYS A 22 19.25 7.02 -1.91
N SER A 23 19.30 7.43 -3.18
CA SER A 23 19.72 8.79 -3.56
C SER A 23 18.57 9.78 -3.71
N ALA A 24 17.33 9.36 -3.48
CA ALA A 24 16.16 10.20 -3.63
C ALA A 24 16.05 11.28 -2.55
N PRO A 25 15.34 12.39 -2.82
CA PRO A 25 14.98 13.34 -1.78
C PRO A 25 14.05 12.69 -0.74
N SER A 26 14.13 13.18 0.50
CA SER A 26 13.12 12.85 1.52
C SER A 26 11.83 13.62 1.23
N ILE A 27 10.69 12.95 1.39
CA ILE A 27 9.36 13.57 1.49
C ILE A 27 8.90 13.42 2.93
N ARG A 28 8.27 14.46 3.47
CA ARG A 28 7.77 14.49 4.84
C ARG A 28 6.34 15.01 4.89
N PHE A 29 5.50 14.34 5.67
CA PHE A 29 4.16 14.77 6.06
C PHE A 29 4.08 14.95 7.58
N ASP A 30 3.43 16.03 8.01
CA ASP A 30 3.03 16.28 9.39
C ASP A 30 1.52 16.04 9.51
N LEU A 31 1.15 15.00 10.24
CA LEU A 31 -0.22 14.50 10.42
C LEU A 31 -0.65 14.80 11.86
N SER A 32 -0.93 16.08 12.14
CA SER A 32 -1.23 16.59 13.49
C SER A 32 -0.18 16.22 14.55
N GLY A 33 1.11 16.36 14.22
CA GLY A 33 2.24 16.08 15.11
C GLY A 33 2.87 14.70 14.94
N THR A 34 2.17 13.76 14.28
CA THR A 34 2.77 12.51 13.81
C THR A 34 3.51 12.77 12.49
N ILE A 35 4.78 12.40 12.41
CA ILE A 35 5.62 12.65 11.24
C ILE A 35 5.79 11.37 10.43
N LEU A 36 5.41 11.39 9.16
CA LEU A 36 5.74 10.38 8.17
C LEU A 36 6.86 10.91 7.26
N GLU A 37 7.96 10.18 7.15
CA GLU A 37 9.09 10.52 6.28
C GLU A 37 9.55 9.30 5.48
N PHE A 38 9.89 9.49 4.20
CA PHE A 38 10.43 8.43 3.34
C PHE A 38 11.22 9.01 2.16
N LYS A 39 11.99 8.16 1.48
CA LYS A 39 12.75 8.51 0.28
C LYS A 39 11.92 8.27 -0.98
N CYS A 40 11.78 9.28 -1.84
CA CYS A 40 10.88 9.20 -2.99
C CYS A 40 11.51 9.76 -4.28
N PRO A 41 11.91 8.89 -5.23
CA PRO A 41 12.41 9.34 -6.52
C PRO A 41 11.34 10.10 -7.31
N PRO A 42 11.74 10.98 -8.26
CA PRO A 42 10.79 11.67 -9.12
C PRO A 42 9.84 10.69 -9.85
N ASN A 43 8.58 11.12 -10.02
CA ASN A 43 7.57 10.35 -10.74
C ASN A 43 7.95 10.17 -12.21
N GLU A 44 7.73 8.97 -12.75
CA GLU A 44 7.91 8.67 -14.17
C GLU A 44 6.60 8.41 -14.91
N LYS A 45 5.51 8.14 -14.19
CA LYS A 45 4.19 7.95 -14.81
C LYS A 45 3.51 9.28 -15.09
N MET A 46 2.74 9.36 -16.17
CA MET A 46 1.89 10.51 -16.51
C MET A 46 0.66 10.67 -15.59
N THR A 47 0.61 9.96 -14.46
CA THR A 47 -0.47 10.14 -13.48
C THR A 47 -0.43 11.53 -12.88
N SER A 48 -1.60 12.12 -12.61
CA SER A 48 -1.70 13.37 -11.87
C SER A 48 -0.94 13.24 -10.56
N VAL A 49 0.03 14.13 -10.37
CA VAL A 49 0.72 14.27 -9.09
C VAL A 49 -0.28 14.93 -8.15
N LEU A 50 -0.91 14.15 -7.28
CA LEU A 50 -1.68 14.68 -6.17
C LEU A 50 -0.73 15.51 -5.30
N ARG A 51 -1.01 16.81 -5.17
CA ARG A 51 -0.28 17.72 -4.28
C ARG A 51 -1.08 17.87 -3.00
N THR A 52 -0.95 16.90 -2.13
CA THR A 52 -1.49 17.01 -0.77
C THR A 52 -0.56 17.92 0.03
N PRO A 53 -1.11 18.82 0.87
CA PRO A 53 -0.30 19.64 1.75
C PRO A 53 0.66 18.76 2.58
N SER A 54 1.89 19.24 2.79
CA SER A 54 2.86 18.55 3.65
C SER A 54 2.44 18.54 5.13
N LYS A 55 1.37 19.26 5.48
CA LYS A 55 0.75 19.27 6.80
C LYS A 55 -0.75 19.04 6.64
N VAL A 56 -1.26 18.00 7.29
CA VAL A 56 -2.67 17.60 7.27
C VAL A 56 -3.18 17.63 8.70
N ASP A 57 -4.35 18.23 8.91
CA ASP A 57 -5.03 18.14 10.20
C ASP A 57 -5.94 16.93 10.18
N ILE A 58 -5.50 15.84 10.82
CA ILE A 58 -6.21 14.55 10.78
C ILE A 58 -7.61 14.63 11.42
N TYR A 59 -7.88 15.65 12.23
CA TYR A 59 -9.17 15.85 12.89
C TYR A 59 -10.17 16.67 12.07
N LYS A 60 -9.76 17.17 10.91
CA LYS A 60 -10.62 18.00 10.07
C LYS A 60 -11.33 17.14 9.03
N ASP A 61 -12.51 16.64 9.38
CA ASP A 61 -13.34 15.73 8.56
C ASP A 61 -13.53 16.21 7.12
N SER A 62 -13.62 17.53 6.88
CA SER A 62 -13.79 18.11 5.54
C SER A 62 -12.63 17.84 4.58
N GLU A 63 -11.48 17.39 5.09
CA GLU A 63 -10.32 17.04 4.27
C GLU A 63 -10.39 15.59 3.74
N PHE A 64 -11.25 14.75 4.33
CA PHE A 64 -11.37 13.34 4.00
C PHE A 64 -12.48 13.04 2.99
N GLU A 65 -12.21 12.11 2.09
CA GLU A 65 -13.19 11.53 1.18
C GLU A 65 -13.84 10.31 1.87
N VAL A 66 -15.16 10.36 2.06
CA VAL A 66 -15.92 9.27 2.70
C VAL A 66 -16.02 8.09 1.74
N TRP A 67 -15.76 6.89 2.25
CA TRP A 67 -15.88 5.65 1.47
C TRP A 67 -17.34 5.34 1.13
N SER A 68 -17.55 4.54 0.08
CA SER A 68 -18.89 4.13 -0.37
C SER A 68 -19.70 3.43 0.73
N ASP A 69 -19.02 2.62 1.54
CA ASP A 69 -19.60 1.85 2.66
C ASP A 69 -19.87 2.70 3.92
N LYS A 70 -19.42 3.96 3.94
CA LYS A 70 -19.50 4.91 5.07
C LYS A 70 -18.82 4.43 6.36
N LYS A 71 -18.06 3.33 6.33
CA LYS A 71 -17.32 2.81 7.50
C LYS A 71 -15.99 3.53 7.69
N GLY A 72 -15.46 4.13 6.64
CA GLY A 72 -14.21 4.86 6.65
C GLY A 72 -14.21 6.09 5.77
N MET A 73 -13.10 6.80 5.83
CA MET A 73 -12.78 7.93 4.98
C MET A 73 -11.28 8.02 4.80
N SER A 74 -10.80 8.61 3.71
CA SER A 74 -9.36 8.68 3.43
C SER A 74 -8.93 10.01 2.81
N ILE A 75 -7.64 10.30 2.97
CA ILE A 75 -6.93 11.36 2.25
C ILE A 75 -5.80 10.72 1.49
N ASN A 76 -5.75 10.98 0.18
CA ASN A 76 -4.59 10.63 -0.63
C ASN A 76 -3.42 11.54 -0.24
N LEU A 77 -2.34 11.01 0.33
CA LEU A 77 -1.13 11.78 0.65
C LEU A 77 -0.17 11.83 -0.54
N LEU A 78 0.01 10.70 -1.21
CA LEU A 78 0.94 10.59 -2.34
C LEU A 78 0.49 9.53 -3.33
N ARG A 79 0.65 9.84 -4.63
CA ARG A 79 0.65 8.85 -5.71
C ARG A 79 1.89 9.03 -6.57
N ARG A 80 2.67 7.97 -6.75
CA ARG A 80 3.87 7.97 -7.61
C ARG A 80 3.98 6.64 -8.35
N GLY A 81 4.69 6.64 -9.47
CA GLY A 81 5.05 5.42 -10.17
C GLY A 81 6.36 5.53 -10.92
N TRP A 82 7.05 4.40 -11.00
CA TRP A 82 8.35 4.24 -11.63
C TRP A 82 8.32 3.06 -12.60
N ASN A 83 9.13 3.15 -13.65
CA ASN A 83 9.28 2.06 -14.61
C ASN A 83 10.57 1.27 -14.33
N TYR A 84 10.53 0.00 -14.68
CA TYR A 84 11.71 -0.86 -14.78
C TYR A 84 12.20 -0.81 -16.23
N TRP A 85 13.38 -0.25 -16.44
CA TRP A 85 13.89 0.04 -17.78
C TRP A 85 14.94 -0.98 -18.22
N ASP A 86 14.74 -1.55 -19.41
CA ASP A 86 15.78 -2.24 -20.16
C ASP A 86 16.82 -1.23 -20.72
N LYS A 87 17.89 -1.77 -21.29
CA LYS A 87 18.95 -1.02 -21.96
C LYS A 87 18.42 -0.08 -23.03
N PRO A 88 19.17 0.99 -23.37
CA PRO A 88 18.85 1.83 -24.51
C PRO A 88 18.70 1.00 -25.79
N PHE A 89 17.70 1.32 -26.61
CA PHE A 89 17.34 0.59 -27.84
C PHE A 89 16.91 -0.88 -27.65
N GLY A 90 16.69 -1.32 -26.40
CA GLY A 90 16.01 -2.57 -26.08
C GLY A 90 14.49 -2.41 -26.02
N GLU A 91 13.82 -3.21 -25.19
CA GLU A 91 12.35 -3.24 -25.11
C GLU A 91 11.73 -2.05 -24.35
N GLY A 92 12.57 -1.12 -23.87
CA GLY A 92 12.11 0.05 -23.14
C GLY A 92 11.71 -0.27 -21.71
N ALA A 93 10.53 0.21 -21.27
CA ALA A 93 10.01 -0.11 -19.96
C ALA A 93 9.33 -1.49 -20.00
N ILE A 94 9.80 -2.42 -19.16
CA ILE A 94 9.35 -3.81 -19.16
C ILE A 94 8.35 -4.12 -18.05
N GLY A 95 8.32 -3.26 -17.03
CA GLY A 95 7.42 -3.34 -15.89
C GLY A 95 7.40 -2.01 -15.16
N ASN A 96 6.62 -1.96 -14.08
CA ASN A 96 6.47 -0.76 -13.29
C ASN A 96 6.09 -1.08 -11.84
N LEU A 97 6.22 -0.08 -10.99
CA LEU A 97 5.70 -0.07 -9.63
C LEU A 97 4.97 1.25 -9.40
N THR A 98 3.74 1.15 -8.91
CA THR A 98 2.96 2.30 -8.45
C THR A 98 2.83 2.23 -6.95
N ILE A 99 3.01 3.36 -6.29
CA ILE A 99 2.75 3.52 -4.87
C ILE A 99 1.60 4.50 -4.66
N TYR A 100 0.75 4.15 -3.70
CA TYR A 100 -0.28 5.00 -3.14
C TYR A 100 -0.03 5.08 -1.63
N ILE A 101 -0.07 6.29 -1.08
CA ILE A 101 0.00 6.50 0.37
C ILE A 101 -1.26 7.23 0.77
N HIS A 102 -2.05 6.62 1.62
CA HIS A 102 -3.28 7.18 2.16
C HIS A 102 -3.16 7.38 3.67
N LEU A 103 -3.81 8.43 4.15
CA LEU A 103 -4.22 8.52 5.55
C LEU A 103 -5.67 8.07 5.60
N ASN A 104 -5.91 6.93 6.24
CA ASN A 104 -7.24 6.40 6.45
C ASN A 104 -7.73 6.78 7.84
N ARG A 105 -9.04 6.99 7.94
CA ARG A 105 -9.72 7.27 9.19
C ARG A 105 -10.99 6.43 9.28
N ARG A 106 -11.21 5.85 10.45
CA ARG A 106 -12.46 5.20 10.80
C ARG A 106 -13.59 6.24 10.90
N SER A 107 -14.72 5.92 10.30
CA SER A 107 -15.93 6.74 10.46
C SER A 107 -16.33 6.80 11.94
N PRO A 108 -16.68 7.97 12.50
CA PRO A 108 -17.21 8.07 13.87
C PRO A 108 -18.47 7.23 14.11
N GLN A 109 -19.17 6.81 13.05
CA GLN A 109 -20.34 5.94 13.13
C GLN A 109 -20.00 4.45 13.16
N ASN A 110 -18.76 4.07 12.81
CA ASN A 110 -18.34 2.67 12.79
C ASN A 110 -17.94 2.19 14.19
N ARG A 111 -18.92 1.80 15.01
CA ARG A 111 -18.70 1.37 16.41
C ARG A 111 -18.18 -0.07 16.56
N ASP A 112 -17.90 -0.75 15.46
CA ASP A 112 -17.43 -2.14 15.48
C ASP A 112 -15.93 -2.28 15.84
N ILE A 113 -15.24 -1.15 15.94
CA ILE A 113 -13.80 -1.00 16.20
C ILE A 113 -13.67 0.03 17.32
N ASP A 114 -13.03 -0.33 18.42
CA ASP A 114 -12.82 0.55 19.57
C ASP A 114 -11.54 1.38 19.39
N SER A 115 -10.44 0.75 18.97
CA SER A 115 -9.17 1.41 18.70
C SER A 115 -8.30 0.65 17.71
N LEU A 116 -7.80 1.34 16.68
CA LEU A 116 -6.84 0.78 15.72
C LEU A 116 -5.47 0.43 16.35
N PHE A 117 -5.19 0.86 17.59
CA PHE A 117 -4.01 0.37 18.31
C PHE A 117 -4.18 -1.07 18.83
N LEU A 118 -5.41 -1.56 18.96
CA LEU A 118 -5.69 -2.94 19.31
C LEU A 118 -5.54 -3.82 18.07
N SER A 119 -4.80 -4.92 18.22
CA SER A 119 -4.48 -5.78 17.07
C SER A 119 -5.70 -6.49 16.49
N SER A 120 -6.66 -6.89 17.33
CA SER A 120 -7.92 -7.52 16.89
C SER A 120 -8.74 -6.55 16.05
N ASP A 121 -8.90 -5.33 16.56
CA ASP A 121 -9.61 -4.24 15.90
C ASP A 121 -8.96 -3.82 14.58
N MET A 122 -7.63 -3.71 14.55
CA MET A 122 -6.89 -3.41 13.32
C MET A 122 -7.05 -4.52 12.29
N LYS A 123 -7.01 -5.80 12.69
CA LYS A 123 -7.26 -6.91 11.76
C LYS A 123 -8.68 -6.87 11.23
N LYS A 124 -9.68 -6.69 12.10
CA LYS A 124 -11.08 -6.55 11.70
C LYS A 124 -11.28 -5.40 10.70
N TRP A 125 -10.66 -4.25 10.96
CA TRP A 125 -10.63 -3.10 10.06
C TRP A 125 -10.11 -3.47 8.66
N LEU A 126 -8.99 -4.19 8.60
CA LEU A 126 -8.38 -4.61 7.33
C LEU A 126 -9.17 -5.69 6.61
N LEU A 127 -9.83 -6.59 7.32
CA LEU A 127 -10.72 -7.60 6.72
C LEU A 127 -11.97 -6.95 6.13
N ASP A 128 -12.58 -5.99 6.84
CA ASP A 128 -13.68 -5.19 6.34
C ASP A 128 -13.26 -4.41 5.08
N HIS A 129 -12.10 -3.75 5.12
CA HIS A 129 -11.52 -3.06 3.97
C HIS A 129 -11.32 -4.00 2.78
N SER A 130 -10.72 -5.16 3.01
CA SER A 130 -10.42 -6.16 1.96
C SER A 130 -11.70 -6.66 1.29
N LYS A 131 -12.75 -6.90 2.09
CA LYS A 131 -14.07 -7.31 1.60
C LYS A 131 -14.70 -6.23 0.72
N VAL A 132 -14.57 -4.96 1.08
CA VAL A 132 -15.12 -3.85 0.29
C VAL A 132 -14.33 -3.68 -1.02
N VAL A 133 -13.00 -3.66 -0.96
CA VAL A 133 -12.17 -3.39 -2.15
C VAL A 133 -12.21 -4.54 -3.15
N TRP A 134 -11.93 -5.77 -2.70
CA TRP A 134 -11.79 -6.93 -3.60
C TRP A 134 -13.00 -7.86 -3.56
N GLY A 135 -13.66 -8.00 -2.40
CA GLY A 135 -14.83 -8.85 -2.27
C GLY A 135 -16.06 -8.32 -3.02
N GLU A 136 -16.30 -7.01 -3.00
CA GLU A 136 -17.35 -6.40 -3.82
C GLU A 136 -17.05 -6.52 -5.31
N ALA A 137 -15.79 -6.37 -5.73
CA ALA A 137 -15.39 -6.58 -7.11
C ALA A 137 -15.67 -8.03 -7.58
N ASN A 138 -15.36 -9.02 -6.74
CA ASN A 138 -15.71 -10.42 -7.02
C ASN A 138 -17.24 -10.63 -7.10
N THR A 139 -17.98 -10.03 -6.17
CA THR A 139 -19.45 -10.14 -6.10
C THR A 139 -20.11 -9.51 -7.33
N ASP A 140 -19.65 -8.33 -7.73
CA ASP A 140 -20.12 -7.60 -8.90
C ASP A 140 -19.87 -8.40 -10.18
N LEU A 141 -18.63 -8.89 -10.36
CA LEU A 141 -18.27 -9.73 -11.50
C LEU A 141 -19.12 -11.00 -11.58
N TRP A 142 -19.40 -11.64 -10.43
CA TRP A 142 -20.25 -12.83 -10.40
C TRP A 142 -21.70 -12.53 -10.73
N THR A 143 -22.22 -11.40 -10.23
CA THR A 143 -23.61 -10.99 -10.43
C THR A 143 -23.90 -10.70 -11.88
N HIS A 144 -22.97 -10.04 -12.57
CA HIS A 144 -23.08 -9.63 -13.96
C HIS A 144 -22.40 -10.61 -14.93
N ARG A 145 -22.08 -11.83 -14.50
CA ARG A 145 -21.31 -12.80 -15.31
C ARG A 145 -21.91 -13.13 -16.67
N GLU A 146 -23.24 -13.05 -16.79
CA GLU A 146 -23.96 -13.36 -18.03
C GLU A 146 -23.80 -12.25 -19.09
N ASP A 147 -23.36 -11.06 -18.70
CA ASP A 147 -23.08 -9.93 -19.60
C ASP A 147 -21.74 -10.09 -20.33
N TYR A 148 -20.90 -11.04 -19.90
CA TYR A 148 -19.57 -11.27 -20.46
C TYR A 148 -19.59 -12.32 -21.57
N ALA A 149 -18.83 -12.06 -22.63
CA ALA A 149 -18.70 -12.98 -23.76
C ALA A 149 -17.96 -14.29 -23.42
N VAL A 150 -17.20 -14.30 -22.31
CA VAL A 150 -16.46 -15.46 -21.81
C VAL A 150 -17.03 -15.87 -20.45
N PRO A 151 -17.20 -17.18 -20.19
CA PRO A 151 -17.63 -17.65 -18.88
C PRO A 151 -16.69 -17.17 -17.76
N ILE A 152 -17.28 -16.64 -16.69
CA ILE A 152 -16.53 -16.23 -15.51
C ILE A 152 -16.18 -17.47 -14.68
N ASP A 153 -14.89 -17.78 -14.65
CA ASP A 153 -14.28 -18.77 -13.75
C ASP A 153 -13.69 -18.09 -12.49
N PRO A 154 -14.21 -18.36 -11.28
CA PRO A 154 -13.67 -17.83 -10.04
C PRO A 154 -12.18 -18.11 -9.83
N GLU A 155 -11.66 -19.27 -10.24
CA GLU A 155 -10.24 -19.63 -10.04
C GLU A 155 -9.28 -18.82 -10.92
N VAL A 156 -9.81 -18.09 -11.90
CA VAL A 156 -9.04 -17.27 -12.85
C VAL A 156 -9.34 -15.79 -12.68
N HIS A 157 -10.59 -15.44 -12.39
CA HIS A 157 -11.08 -14.07 -12.47
C HIS A 157 -11.32 -13.42 -11.11
N PHE A 158 -11.41 -14.18 -10.02
CA PHE A 158 -11.66 -13.61 -8.70
C PHE A 158 -10.34 -13.26 -8.00
N TRP A 159 -10.37 -12.11 -7.32
CA TRP A 159 -9.32 -11.74 -6.40
C TRP A 159 -9.28 -12.73 -5.23
N THR A 160 -8.08 -13.22 -4.94
CA THR A 160 -7.75 -13.77 -3.63
C THR A 160 -7.28 -12.61 -2.76
N TYR A 161 -7.88 -12.46 -1.59
CA TYR A 161 -7.59 -11.38 -0.65
C TYR A 161 -7.80 -11.88 0.80
N PRO A 162 -7.37 -11.14 1.84
CA PRO A 162 -7.54 -11.57 3.22
C PRO A 162 -9.00 -11.78 3.61
N THR A 163 -9.30 -12.94 4.17
CA THR A 163 -10.64 -13.31 4.66
C THR A 163 -10.65 -13.76 6.11
N SER A 164 -9.48 -14.00 6.70
CA SER A 164 -9.34 -14.31 8.13
C SER A 164 -8.14 -13.59 8.77
N ASP A 165 -8.10 -13.64 10.10
CA ASP A 165 -7.05 -13.01 10.91
C ASP A 165 -5.63 -13.52 10.61
N GLU A 166 -5.51 -14.74 10.11
CA GLU A 166 -4.26 -15.39 9.71
C GLU A 166 -3.71 -14.83 8.39
N ASP A 167 -4.57 -14.28 7.53
CA ASP A 167 -4.18 -13.67 6.26
C ASP A 167 -3.53 -12.29 6.46
N VAL A 168 -3.81 -11.64 7.60
CA VAL A 168 -3.21 -10.35 7.98
C VAL A 168 -1.88 -10.58 8.67
N LYS A 169 -0.78 -10.35 7.95
CA LYS A 169 0.57 -10.57 8.46
C LYS A 169 1.03 -9.40 9.31
N ILE A 170 1.58 -9.69 10.49
CA ILE A 170 2.24 -8.67 11.32
C ILE A 170 3.74 -8.74 11.06
N ILE A 171 4.33 -7.63 10.64
CA ILE A 171 5.76 -7.54 10.31
C ILE A 171 6.39 -6.33 11.01
N ASN A 172 7.67 -6.44 11.35
CA ASN A 172 8.40 -5.35 12.00
C ASN A 172 9.42 -4.76 11.02
N ILE A 173 9.26 -3.48 10.68
CA ILE A 173 10.15 -2.73 9.78
C ILE A 173 10.51 -1.43 10.49
N ASN A 174 11.81 -1.12 10.61
CA ASN A 174 12.29 0.09 11.29
C ASN A 174 11.70 0.29 12.70
N GLN A 175 11.58 -0.80 13.47
CA GLN A 175 10.99 -0.83 14.83
C GLN A 175 9.50 -0.49 14.90
N LEU A 176 8.82 -0.40 13.76
CA LEU A 176 7.38 -0.21 13.65
C LEU A 176 6.71 -1.54 13.32
N THR A 177 5.56 -1.78 13.96
CA THR A 177 4.72 -2.96 13.72
C THR A 177 3.71 -2.64 12.64
N TRP A 178 3.94 -3.17 11.44
CA TRP A 178 3.06 -3.00 10.29
C TRP A 178 2.12 -4.21 10.14
N TYR A 179 0.90 -3.94 9.72
CA TYR A 179 -0.04 -4.95 9.26
C TYR A 179 0.04 -5.01 7.74
N GLN A 180 0.34 -6.19 7.20
CA GLN A 180 0.47 -6.42 5.79
C GLN A 180 -0.69 -7.28 5.29
N ILE A 181 -1.31 -6.81 4.22
CA ILE A 181 -2.27 -7.57 3.44
C ILE A 181 -1.79 -7.71 2.00
N VAL A 182 -2.14 -8.82 1.37
CA VAL A 182 -1.81 -9.10 -0.02
C VAL A 182 -3.08 -9.54 -0.73
N ALA A 183 -3.40 -8.87 -1.82
CA ALA A 183 -4.43 -9.30 -2.75
C ALA A 183 -3.78 -9.72 -4.07
N SER A 184 -4.36 -10.70 -4.74
CA SER A 184 -3.82 -11.17 -6.02
C SER A 184 -4.91 -11.69 -6.91
N LEU A 185 -4.68 -11.54 -8.22
CA LEU A 185 -5.46 -12.20 -9.26
C LEU A 185 -4.56 -13.24 -9.94
N PRO A 186 -5.11 -14.40 -10.30
CA PRO A 186 -4.42 -15.38 -11.14
C PRO A 186 -3.83 -14.71 -12.39
N GLN A 187 -2.54 -14.96 -12.66
CA GLN A 187 -1.79 -14.42 -13.79
C GLN A 187 -1.64 -12.87 -13.86
N LYS A 188 -2.16 -12.13 -12.88
CA LYS A 188 -1.99 -10.68 -12.77
C LYS A 188 -1.00 -10.33 -11.66
N PRO A 189 -0.49 -9.09 -11.64
CA PRO A 189 0.30 -8.59 -10.53
C PRO A 189 -0.50 -8.65 -9.22
N TYR A 190 0.19 -8.98 -8.12
CA TYR A 190 -0.35 -8.85 -6.77
C TYR A 190 -0.38 -7.39 -6.36
N GLU A 191 -1.28 -7.05 -5.44
CA GLU A 191 -1.27 -5.81 -4.68
C GLU A 191 -0.84 -6.13 -3.25
N ILE A 192 -0.01 -5.26 -2.68
CA ILE A 192 0.46 -5.41 -1.31
C ILE A 192 0.32 -4.09 -0.59
N GLU A 193 -0.25 -4.15 0.60
CA GLU A 193 -0.50 -2.97 1.42
C GLU A 193 0.12 -3.13 2.79
N TYR A 194 0.66 -2.04 3.30
CA TYR A 194 1.26 -1.92 4.62
C TYR A 194 0.50 -0.86 5.40
N HIS A 195 -0.05 -1.26 6.54
CA HIS A 195 -0.89 -0.42 7.37
C HIS A 195 -0.24 -0.20 8.73
N LEU A 196 -0.29 1.04 9.21
CA LEU A 196 0.26 1.43 10.50
C LEU A 196 -0.71 2.34 11.24
N PRO A 197 -1.27 1.92 12.39
CA PRO A 197 -2.10 2.81 13.20
C PRO A 197 -1.25 3.94 13.77
N ILE A 198 -1.78 5.17 13.69
CA ILE A 198 -1.14 6.38 14.23
C ILE A 198 -1.99 7.06 15.31
N SER A 199 -3.23 6.62 15.47
CA SER A 199 -4.14 6.93 16.56
C SER A 199 -5.17 5.80 16.68
N ASP A 200 -6.13 5.93 17.59
CA ASP A 200 -7.24 5.00 17.74
C ASP A 200 -8.18 4.96 16.53
N ASP A 201 -8.18 6.01 15.71
CA ASP A 201 -9.10 6.15 14.59
C ASP A 201 -8.42 6.31 13.23
N HIS A 202 -7.08 6.42 13.21
CA HIS A 202 -6.34 6.75 12.00
C HIS A 202 -5.19 5.79 11.76
N GLU A 203 -4.98 5.44 10.49
CA GLU A 203 -3.86 4.61 10.05
C GLU A 203 -3.27 5.11 8.73
N ILE A 204 -1.96 4.89 8.55
CA ILE A 204 -1.25 5.15 7.30
C ILE A 204 -1.27 3.86 6.51
N ALA A 205 -1.87 3.90 5.32
CA ALA A 205 -1.85 2.81 4.35
C ALA A 205 -0.86 3.13 3.22
N ILE A 206 0.10 2.23 2.99
CA ILE A 206 1.04 2.28 1.88
C ILE A 206 0.76 1.10 0.96
N MET A 207 0.17 1.39 -0.20
CA MET A 207 -0.25 0.39 -1.18
C MET A 207 0.73 0.36 -2.35
N PHE A 208 1.13 -0.84 -2.77
CA PHE A 208 2.00 -1.06 -3.91
C PHE A 208 1.28 -1.90 -4.96
N SER A 209 1.26 -1.39 -6.18
CA SER A 209 0.69 -2.04 -7.35
C SER A 209 1.79 -2.19 -8.41
N PRO A 210 2.55 -3.31 -8.39
CA PRO A 210 3.47 -3.67 -9.45
C PRO A 210 2.72 -4.00 -10.75
N GLY A 211 3.43 -3.90 -11.88
CA GLY A 211 2.86 -4.20 -13.18
C GLY A 211 3.90 -4.68 -14.17
N ALA A 212 3.48 -5.47 -15.14
CA ALA A 212 4.26 -5.82 -16.32
C ALA A 212 3.85 -4.95 -17.50
N LEU A 213 4.79 -4.65 -18.39
CA LEU A 213 4.55 -3.91 -19.62
C LEU A 213 4.94 -4.81 -20.81
N ASN A 214 4.00 -4.94 -21.76
CA ASN A 214 4.15 -5.74 -22.98
C ASN A 214 4.46 -7.23 -22.74
N ARG A 215 4.14 -7.78 -21.56
CA ARG A 215 4.37 -9.18 -21.17
C ARG A 215 3.48 -9.61 -20.00
N LYS A 216 3.47 -10.91 -19.71
CA LYS A 216 2.75 -11.48 -18.54
C LYS A 216 3.56 -11.29 -17.26
N PHE A 217 2.92 -10.94 -16.15
CA PHE A 217 3.63 -10.60 -14.91
C PHE A 217 4.43 -11.75 -14.28
N ASN A 218 3.93 -12.99 -14.38
CA ASN A 218 4.55 -14.17 -13.77
C ASN A 218 5.30 -15.05 -14.79
N ASP A 219 5.73 -14.49 -15.93
CA ASP A 219 6.48 -15.23 -16.93
C ASP A 219 7.93 -15.49 -16.47
N PRO A 220 8.45 -16.73 -16.56
CA PRO A 220 9.80 -17.07 -16.11
C PRO A 220 10.93 -16.47 -16.97
N SER A 221 10.63 -15.90 -18.15
CA SER A 221 11.62 -15.23 -19.00
C SER A 221 12.15 -13.92 -18.42
N HIS A 222 11.58 -13.43 -17.32
CA HIS A 222 12.01 -12.22 -16.62
C HIS A 222 11.76 -12.32 -15.12
N ASN A 223 12.30 -11.37 -14.37
CA ASN A 223 12.23 -11.33 -12.91
C ASN A 223 11.45 -10.12 -12.35
N ILE A 224 10.47 -9.60 -13.10
CA ILE A 224 9.66 -8.45 -12.66
C ILE A 224 9.04 -8.66 -11.26
N PRO A 225 8.45 -9.81 -10.90
CA PRO A 225 7.89 -10.01 -9.57
C PRO A 225 8.91 -9.87 -8.44
N GLU A 226 10.13 -10.38 -8.65
CA GLU A 226 11.25 -10.31 -7.71
C GLU A 226 11.77 -8.88 -7.59
N ILE A 227 12.02 -8.21 -8.71
CA ILE A 227 12.45 -6.80 -8.73
C ILE A 227 11.43 -5.89 -8.06
N ALA A 228 10.14 -6.16 -8.27
CA ALA A 228 9.07 -5.44 -7.60
C ALA A 228 9.13 -5.63 -6.09
N ARG A 229 9.30 -6.87 -5.63
CA ARG A 229 9.45 -7.16 -4.20
C ARG A 229 10.66 -6.43 -3.60
N GLU A 230 11.82 -6.55 -4.24
CA GLU A 230 13.05 -5.89 -3.79
C GLU A 230 12.91 -4.35 -3.76
N SER A 231 12.20 -3.77 -4.73
CA SER A 231 11.95 -2.32 -4.77
C SER A 231 10.99 -1.88 -3.66
N ILE A 232 10.00 -2.71 -3.32
CA ILE A 232 9.07 -2.48 -2.20
C ILE A 232 9.83 -2.57 -0.88
N ASP A 233 10.64 -3.61 -0.69
CA ASP A 233 11.45 -3.79 0.51
C ASP A 233 12.46 -2.65 0.70
N GLU A 234 13.13 -2.22 -0.38
CA GLU A 234 14.02 -1.06 -0.35
C GLU A 234 13.25 0.21 0.06
N PHE A 235 12.09 0.48 -0.56
CA PHE A 235 11.27 1.64 -0.19
C PHE A 235 10.88 1.61 1.29
N MET A 236 10.32 0.48 1.75
CA MET A 236 9.87 0.31 3.14
C MET A 236 11.03 0.44 4.14
N SER A 237 12.24 0.04 3.76
CA SER A 237 13.44 0.24 4.60
C SER A 237 13.77 1.72 4.86
N PHE A 238 13.29 2.64 4.02
CA PHE A 238 13.45 4.08 4.21
C PHE A 238 12.24 4.78 4.83
N VAL A 239 11.15 4.06 5.10
CA VAL A 239 9.96 4.63 5.74
C VAL A 239 10.21 4.80 7.24
N SER A 240 9.98 6.01 7.73
CA SER A 240 10.04 6.37 9.14
C SER A 240 8.73 7.03 9.56
N VAL A 241 8.21 6.60 10.71
CA VAL A 241 7.04 7.21 11.35
C VAL A 241 7.40 7.53 12.79
N LYS A 242 7.16 8.77 13.19
CA LYS A 242 7.29 9.23 14.58
C LYS A 242 5.93 9.72 15.05
N LEU A 243 5.31 9.00 15.98
CA LEU A 243 4.03 9.40 16.56
C LEU A 243 4.14 10.72 17.32
N SER A 244 3.03 11.45 17.39
CA SER A 244 2.91 12.58 18.31
C SER A 244 3.10 12.10 19.77
N PRO A 245 3.54 12.96 20.71
CA PRO A 245 3.75 12.56 22.11
C PRO A 245 2.49 11.96 22.76
N GLU A 246 1.32 12.49 22.43
CA GLU A 246 0.04 12.00 22.91
C GLU A 246 -0.22 10.56 22.43
N TYR A 247 -0.05 10.30 21.14
CA TYR A 247 -0.32 8.98 20.57
C TYR A 247 0.75 7.95 20.91
N GLN A 248 1.99 8.38 21.09
CA GLN A 248 3.03 7.52 21.61
C GLN A 248 2.63 6.98 23.00
N LYS A 249 2.11 7.84 23.87
CA LYS A 249 1.63 7.45 25.20
C LYS A 249 0.44 6.48 25.10
N ARG A 250 -0.56 6.78 24.28
CA ARG A 250 -1.74 5.90 24.10
C ARG A 250 -1.37 4.53 23.53
N PHE A 251 -0.43 4.49 22.59
CA PHE A 251 0.10 3.24 22.04
C PHE A 251 0.79 2.39 23.11
N GLU A 252 1.56 3.01 24.01
CA GLU A 252 2.20 2.32 25.14
C GLU A 252 1.16 1.80 26.15
N GLU A 253 0.12 2.58 26.45
CA GLU A 253 -1.01 2.16 27.31
C GLU A 253 -1.75 0.95 26.73
N ALA A 254 -2.07 0.96 25.42
CA ALA A 254 -2.71 -0.16 24.74
C ALA A 254 -1.85 -1.44 24.79
N LYS A 255 -0.53 -1.32 24.63
CA LYS A 255 0.41 -2.44 24.78
C LYS A 255 0.42 -3.03 26.19
N GLN A 256 0.37 -2.18 27.22
CA GLN A 256 0.38 -2.63 28.62
C GLN A 256 -0.92 -3.32 29.03
N LEU A 257 -2.07 -2.82 28.57
CA LEU A 257 -3.38 -3.46 28.80
C LEU A 257 -3.42 -4.88 28.23
N LYS A 258 -2.85 -5.09 27.04
CA LYS A 258 -2.74 -6.43 26.44
C LYS A 258 -1.83 -7.39 27.23
N GLN A 259 -0.77 -6.89 27.84
CA GLN A 259 0.10 -7.71 28.70
C GLN A 259 -0.59 -8.09 30.02
N ALA A 260 -1.49 -7.25 30.52
CA ALA A 260 -2.28 -7.53 31.71
C ALA A 260 -3.39 -8.57 31.45
N ASN A 261 -3.96 -8.61 30.24
CA ASN A 261 -5.05 -9.52 29.84
C ASN A 261 -4.69 -10.32 28.58
N PRO A 262 -3.81 -11.34 28.66
CA PRO A 262 -3.33 -12.09 27.49
C PRO A 262 -4.35 -13.09 26.89
N SER A 263 -5.63 -13.04 27.29
CA SER A 263 -6.66 -14.03 26.95
C SER A 263 -7.77 -13.49 26.02
N GLU A 264 -7.57 -12.31 25.43
CA GLU A 264 -8.36 -11.74 24.33
C GLU A 264 -7.50 -11.61 23.07
#